data_AF-A0A539EDK7-F1
#
_entry.id   AF-A0A539EDK7-F1
#
_cell.length_a   1.000
_cell.length_b   1.000
_cell.length_c   1.000
_cell.angle_alpha   90.00
_cell.angle_beta   90.00
_cell.angle_gamma   90.00
#
_symmetry.space_group_name_H-M   'P 1'
#
loop_
_entity.id
_entity.type
_entity.pdbx_description
1 polymer ?
#
loop_
_entity_poly.entity_id
_entity_poly.type
_entity_poly.pdbx_seq_one_letter_code
_entity_poly.pdbx_strand_id
1 'polypeptide(L)'
;MKKYSLFRVVAVITLLFTTPLCADNGQRTADEILELTGVNAQIVEIASLARNEVESRKELLPLEEYQRLLQLFSTTYDAKPLHHHVVTHFAQQLDTVKANAWLSQLRSPLFSKLLQLEKETASEKSLDKII
;
A
#
# COMPACT_ATOMS: atom_id res chain seq x y z
N MET A 1 13.85 58.11 -9.44
CA MET A 1 14.66 57.80 -8.24
C MET A 1 14.25 56.44 -7.71
N LYS A 2 15.18 55.47 -7.78
CA LYS A 2 15.03 54.10 -7.29
C LYS A 2 15.20 54.09 -5.76
N LYS A 3 14.32 53.36 -5.06
CA LYS A 3 14.59 52.55 -3.86
C LYS A 3 13.27 51.89 -3.41
N TYR A 4 12.75 50.98 -4.23
CA TYR A 4 11.81 49.98 -3.72
C TYR A 4 12.64 48.86 -3.11
N SER A 5 12.48 48.74 -1.80
CA SER A 5 13.20 47.86 -0.91
C SER A 5 13.05 46.40 -1.34
N LEU A 6 14.17 45.81 -1.79
CA LEU A 6 14.36 44.38 -2.09
C LEU A 6 14.07 43.44 -0.90
N PHE A 7 13.72 43.97 0.27
CA PHE A 7 13.50 43.19 1.49
C PHE A 7 12.16 42.47 1.59
N ARG A 8 11.19 42.73 0.70
CA ARG A 8 9.87 42.06 0.77
C ARG A 8 9.69 40.86 -0.17
N VAL A 9 10.58 40.68 -1.15
CA VAL A 9 10.52 39.50 -2.05
C VAL A 9 11.28 38.31 -1.48
N VAL A 10 12.29 38.54 -0.62
CA VAL A 10 13.09 37.46 -0.04
C VAL A 10 12.33 36.71 1.06
N ALA A 11 11.47 37.39 1.83
CA ALA A 11 10.75 36.76 2.96
C ALA A 11 9.65 35.76 2.55
N VAL A 12 9.13 35.84 1.32
CA VAL A 12 8.10 34.91 0.81
C VAL A 12 8.75 33.67 0.18
N ILE A 13 10.01 33.75 -0.26
CA ILE A 13 10.73 32.63 -0.87
C ILE A 13 11.42 31.75 0.20
N THR A 14 11.70 32.27 1.41
CA THR A 14 12.34 31.47 2.48
C THR A 14 11.37 30.61 3.30
N LEU A 15 10.05 30.74 3.11
CA LEU A 15 9.05 29.93 3.82
C LEU A 15 8.61 28.67 3.06
N LEU A 16 9.06 28.49 1.80
CA LEU A 16 8.75 27.32 0.97
C LEU A 16 9.87 26.25 0.96
N PHE A 17 10.95 26.46 1.71
CA PHE A 17 12.06 25.51 1.83
C PHE A 17 12.24 24.99 3.27
N THR A 18 11.17 24.93 4.06
CA THR A 18 11.11 23.98 5.18
C THR A 18 10.70 22.63 4.62
N THR A 19 11.69 21.95 4.04
CA THR A 19 11.59 20.58 3.56
C THR A 19 10.89 19.68 4.59
N PRO A 20 9.82 18.94 4.23
CA PRO A 20 9.46 17.76 5.00
C PRO A 20 10.51 16.68 4.67
N LEU A 21 11.69 16.78 5.28
CA LEU A 21 12.64 15.66 5.39
C LEU A 21 12.06 14.51 6.25
N CYS A 22 10.80 14.63 6.71
CA CYS A 22 10.06 13.61 7.45
C CYS A 22 9.08 12.77 6.61
N ALA A 23 8.85 13.09 5.33
CA ALA A 23 7.88 12.31 4.53
C ALA A 23 8.43 10.94 4.10
N ASP A 24 9.71 10.88 3.74
CA ASP A 24 10.34 9.68 3.16
C ASP A 24 10.50 8.55 4.19
N ASN A 25 10.79 8.91 5.45
CA ASN A 25 10.87 7.94 6.55
C ASN A 25 9.51 7.32 6.90
N GLY A 26 8.41 8.10 6.84
CA GLY A 26 7.08 7.60 7.14
C GLY A 26 6.59 6.60 6.10
N GLN A 27 6.84 6.89 4.82
CA GLN A 27 6.47 6.02 3.71
C GLN A 27 7.24 4.69 3.73
N ARG A 28 8.56 4.74 3.98
CA ARG A 28 9.38 3.53 4.11
C ARG A 28 8.99 2.69 5.34
N THR A 29 8.72 3.35 6.47
CA THR A 29 8.30 2.65 7.70
C THR A 29 6.94 1.97 7.51
N ALA A 30 6.00 2.66 6.84
CA ALA A 30 4.71 2.11 6.46
C ALA A 30 4.86 0.88 5.56
N ASP A 31 5.69 1.00 4.51
CA ASP A 31 5.97 -0.09 3.57
C ASP A 31 6.52 -1.33 4.27
N GLU A 32 7.50 -1.15 5.16
CA GLU A 32 8.09 -2.26 5.91
C GLU A 32 7.10 -2.94 6.88
N ILE A 33 6.24 -2.16 7.56
CA ILE A 33 5.21 -2.73 8.44
C ILE A 33 4.22 -3.57 7.62
N LEU A 34 3.81 -3.08 6.46
CA LEU A 34 2.87 -3.78 5.57
C LEU A 34 3.49 -5.04 4.95
N GLU A 35 4.80 -5.01 4.68
CA GLU A 35 5.56 -6.19 4.26
C GLU A 35 5.61 -7.24 5.38
N LEU A 36 6.03 -6.85 6.59
CA LEU A 36 6.18 -7.76 7.73
C LEU A 36 4.86 -8.37 8.19
N THR A 37 3.75 -7.66 8.02
CA THR A 37 2.39 -8.15 8.34
C THR A 37 1.78 -8.97 7.22
N GLY A 38 2.42 -9.04 6.05
CA GLY A 38 1.93 -9.80 4.90
C GLY A 38 0.82 -9.10 4.10
N VAL A 39 0.50 -7.84 4.38
CA VAL A 39 -0.51 -7.07 3.63
C VAL A 39 -0.10 -6.92 2.17
N ASN A 40 1.20 -6.79 1.88
CA ASN A 40 1.68 -6.72 0.49
C ASN A 40 1.33 -7.98 -0.32
N ALA A 41 1.38 -9.16 0.30
CA ALA A 41 0.97 -10.40 -0.35
C ALA A 41 -0.55 -10.42 -0.61
N GLN A 42 -1.35 -9.92 0.35
CA GLN A 42 -2.81 -9.81 0.19
C GLN A 42 -3.21 -8.83 -0.91
N ILE A 43 -2.48 -7.73 -1.11
CA ILE A 43 -2.72 -6.78 -2.20
C ILE A 43 -2.56 -7.46 -3.56
N VAL A 44 -1.52 -8.28 -3.72
CA VAL A 44 -1.28 -9.06 -4.95
C VAL A 44 -2.38 -10.12 -5.14
N GLU A 45 -2.78 -10.80 -4.06
CA GLU A 45 -3.85 -11.79 -4.09
C GLU A 45 -5.20 -11.19 -4.49
N ILE A 46 -5.58 -10.05 -3.89
CA ILE A 46 -6.83 -9.33 -4.21
C ILE A 46 -6.85 -8.92 -5.69
N ALA A 47 -5.74 -8.38 -6.21
CA ALA A 47 -5.61 -8.02 -7.61
C ALA A 47 -5.81 -9.25 -8.52
N SER A 48 -5.23 -10.40 -8.14
CA SER A 48 -5.38 -11.63 -8.90
C SER A 48 -6.81 -12.19 -8.83
N LEU A 49 -7.44 -12.20 -7.66
CA LEU A 49 -8.81 -12.67 -7.48
C LEU A 49 -9.80 -11.80 -8.28
N ALA A 50 -9.64 -10.48 -8.21
CA ALA A 50 -10.44 -9.53 -8.98
C ALA A 50 -10.32 -9.78 -10.49
N ARG A 51 -9.11 -10.06 -10.98
CA ARG A 51 -8.91 -10.44 -12.39
C ARG A 51 -9.56 -11.78 -12.74
N ASN A 52 -9.35 -12.80 -11.90
CA ASN A 52 -9.91 -14.13 -12.14
C ASN A 52 -11.45 -14.11 -12.17
N GLU A 53 -12.08 -13.28 -11.34
CA GLU A 53 -13.53 -13.07 -11.37
C GLU A 53 -13.99 -12.50 -12.72
N VAL A 54 -13.27 -11.51 -13.28
CA VAL A 54 -13.57 -10.97 -14.62
C VAL A 54 -13.38 -12.03 -15.71
N GLU A 55 -12.29 -12.80 -15.64
CA GLU A 55 -11.99 -13.87 -16.60
C GLU A 55 -13.06 -14.98 -16.56
N SER A 56 -13.58 -15.32 -15.37
CA SER A 56 -14.64 -16.32 -15.20
C SER A 56 -15.94 -15.94 -15.90
N ARG A 57 -16.17 -14.64 -16.14
CA ARG A 57 -17.38 -14.10 -16.79
C ARG A 57 -17.22 -13.93 -18.30
N LYS A 58 -16.06 -14.28 -18.87
CA LYS A 58 -15.76 -14.09 -20.30
C LYS A 58 -16.80 -14.71 -21.23
N GLU A 59 -17.32 -15.89 -20.88
CA GLU A 59 -18.32 -16.59 -21.70
C GLU A 59 -19.75 -16.07 -21.49
N LEU A 60 -19.98 -15.30 -20.41
CA LEU A 60 -21.28 -14.75 -20.04
C LEU A 60 -21.52 -13.34 -20.59
N LEU A 61 -20.47 -12.70 -21.11
CA LEU A 61 -20.50 -11.31 -21.56
C LEU A 61 -20.22 -11.20 -23.07
N PRO A 62 -20.85 -10.23 -23.76
CA PRO A 62 -20.42 -9.82 -25.09
C PRO A 62 -18.94 -9.41 -25.08
N LEU A 63 -18.21 -9.73 -26.17
CA LEU A 63 -16.76 -9.50 -26.25
C LEU A 63 -16.36 -8.05 -25.94
N GLU A 64 -17.12 -7.07 -26.43
CA GLU A 64 -16.85 -5.65 -26.20
C GLU A 64 -17.01 -5.26 -24.72
N GLU A 65 -18.03 -5.79 -24.04
CA GLU A 65 -18.28 -5.53 -22.62
C GLU A 65 -17.20 -6.17 -21.74
N TYR A 66 -16.83 -7.42 -22.06
CA TYR A 66 -15.73 -8.10 -21.39
C TYR A 66 -14.41 -7.35 -21.55
N GLN A 67 -14.08 -6.85 -22.75
CA GLN A 67 -12.86 -6.07 -22.98
C GLN A 67 -12.85 -4.75 -22.18
N ARG A 68 -13.98 -4.04 -22.14
CA ARG A 68 -14.11 -2.82 -21.31
C ARG A 68 -13.97 -3.13 -19.83
N LEU A 69 -14.59 -4.22 -19.35
CA LEU A 69 -14.50 -4.65 -17.97
C LEU A 69 -13.05 -5.01 -17.60
N LEU A 70 -12.37 -5.79 -18.44
CA LEU A 70 -10.98 -6.17 -18.26
C LEU A 70 -10.06 -4.94 -18.22
N GLN A 71 -10.27 -3.97 -19.11
CA GLN A 71 -9.48 -2.75 -19.15
C GLN A 71 -9.70 -1.91 -17.87
N LEU A 72 -10.95 -1.68 -17.46
CA LEU A 72 -11.28 -0.95 -16.24
C LEU A 72 -10.71 -1.63 -14.98
N PHE A 73 -10.79 -2.95 -14.92
CA PHE A 73 -10.22 -3.72 -13.81
C PHE A 73 -8.70 -3.63 -13.79
N SER A 74 -8.05 -3.77 -14.94
CA SER A 74 -6.59 -3.69 -15.04
C SER A 74 -6.03 -2.34 -14.60
N THR A 75 -6.80 -1.25 -14.71
CA THR A 75 -6.38 0.07 -14.21
C THR A 75 -6.71 0.27 -12.73
N THR A 76 -7.80 -0.31 -12.24
CA THR A 76 -8.30 -0.08 -10.87
C THR A 76 -7.61 -0.99 -9.85
N TYR A 77 -7.38 -2.25 -10.23
CA TYR A 77 -6.85 -3.31 -9.38
C TYR A 77 -5.44 -3.74 -9.79
N ASP A 78 -4.69 -2.89 -10.48
CA ASP A 78 -3.25 -3.14 -10.65
C ASP A 78 -2.57 -3.10 -9.26
N ALA A 79 -1.75 -4.11 -8.98
CA ALA A 79 -1.15 -4.29 -7.67
C ALA A 79 -0.22 -3.14 -7.30
N LYS A 80 0.47 -2.53 -8.28
CA LYS A 80 1.39 -1.41 -8.05
C LYS A 80 0.70 -0.13 -7.55
N PRO A 81 -0.30 0.43 -8.27
CA PRO A 81 -1.02 1.61 -7.78
C PRO A 81 -1.82 1.30 -6.51
N LEU A 82 -2.37 0.09 -6.36
CA LEU A 82 -3.06 -0.32 -5.15
C LEU A 82 -2.11 -0.32 -3.94
N HIS A 83 -0.93 -0.92 -4.09
CA HIS A 83 0.13 -0.89 -3.09
C HIS A 83 0.54 0.54 -2.74
N HIS A 84 0.81 1.38 -3.74
CA HIS A 84 1.16 2.79 -3.51
C HIS A 84 0.07 3.53 -2.73
N HIS A 85 -1.21 3.28 -3.05
CA HIS A 85 -2.33 3.90 -2.34
C HIS A 85 -2.41 3.44 -0.88
N VAL A 86 -2.28 2.14 -0.62
CA VAL A 86 -2.31 1.58 0.74
C VAL A 86 -1.13 2.11 1.57
N VAL A 87 0.09 2.08 1.04
CA VAL A 87 1.27 2.62 1.73
C VAL A 87 1.11 4.10 2.04
N THR A 88 0.66 4.88 1.06
CA THR A 88 0.48 6.33 1.23
C THR A 88 -0.58 6.65 2.28
N HIS A 89 -1.73 5.95 2.23
CA HIS A 89 -2.79 6.13 3.21
C HIS A 89 -2.34 5.71 4.61
N PHE A 90 -1.61 4.58 4.73
CA PHE A 90 -1.09 4.12 6.01
C PHE A 90 -0.04 5.08 6.59
N ALA A 91 0.88 5.56 5.75
CA ALA A 91 1.90 6.54 6.15
C ALA A 91 1.30 7.85 6.67
N GLN A 92 0.18 8.31 6.10
CA GLN A 92 -0.52 9.53 6.55
C GLN A 92 -1.11 9.41 7.96
N GLN A 93 -1.43 8.18 8.40
CA GLN A 93 -2.03 7.92 9.71
C GLN A 93 -1.00 7.42 10.73
N LEU A 94 0.28 7.33 10.34
CA LEU A 94 1.31 6.67 11.11
C LEU A 94 1.90 7.59 12.18
N ASP A 95 1.73 7.21 13.45
CA ASP A 95 2.49 7.77 14.57
C ASP A 95 3.90 7.15 14.59
N THR A 96 4.92 7.94 14.30
CA THR A 96 6.30 7.47 14.12
C THR A 96 6.89 6.80 15.37
N VAL A 97 6.49 7.22 16.58
CA VAL A 97 6.97 6.61 17.82
C VAL A 97 6.37 5.22 17.99
N LYS A 98 5.06 5.08 17.73
CA LYS A 98 4.37 3.78 17.78
C LYS A 98 4.84 2.85 16.67
N ALA A 99 5.07 3.38 15.48
CA ALA A 99 5.53 2.60 14.34
C ALA A 99 6.91 1.96 14.58
N ASN A 100 7.84 2.70 15.19
CA ASN A 100 9.14 2.13 15.56
C ASN A 100 9.02 1.03 16.62
N ALA A 101 8.10 1.19 17.58
CA ALA A 101 7.82 0.15 18.58
C ALA A 101 7.21 -1.11 17.91
N TRP A 102 6.28 -0.92 16.96
CA TRP A 102 5.72 -2.01 16.17
C TRP A 102 6.79 -2.71 15.33
N LEU A 103 7.65 -1.98 14.62
CA LEU A 103 8.74 -2.59 13.85
C LEU A 103 9.65 -3.45 14.72
N SER A 104 9.97 -3.00 15.94
CA SER A 104 10.75 -3.81 16.87
C SER A 104 10.08 -5.14 17.21
N GLN A 105 8.76 -5.13 17.42
CA GLN A 105 7.97 -6.33 17.68
C GLN A 105 7.83 -7.23 16.46
N LEU A 106 7.52 -6.64 15.30
CA LEU A 106 7.31 -7.36 14.03
C LEU A 106 8.60 -8.03 13.54
N ARG A 107 9.76 -7.41 13.77
CA ARG A 107 11.07 -8.00 13.46
C ARG A 107 11.51 -9.06 14.47
N SER A 108 10.77 -9.26 15.56
CA SER A 108 11.17 -10.23 16.58
C SER A 108 11.07 -11.68 16.07
N PRO A 109 11.99 -12.57 16.48
CA PRO A 109 11.90 -13.99 16.11
C PRO A 109 10.59 -14.65 16.53
N LEU A 110 10.01 -14.19 17.65
CA LEU A 110 8.72 -14.67 18.14
C LEU A 110 7.60 -14.37 17.16
N PHE A 111 7.53 -13.13 16.66
CA PHE A 111 6.51 -12.73 15.71
C PHE A 111 6.65 -13.46 14.37
N SER A 112 7.87 -13.59 13.86
CA SER A 112 8.13 -14.39 12.67
C SER A 112 7.64 -15.83 12.81
N LYS A 113 7.87 -16.46 13.97
CA LYS A 113 7.37 -17.81 14.26
C LYS A 113 5.85 -17.86 14.40
N LEU A 114 5.22 -16.86 15.00
CA LEU A 114 3.76 -16.76 15.09
C LEU A 114 3.12 -16.66 13.70
N LEU A 115 3.63 -15.77 12.83
CA LEU A 115 3.16 -15.65 11.45
C LEU A 115 3.32 -16.95 10.65
N GLN A 116 4.42 -17.68 10.86
CA GLN A 116 4.61 -18.99 10.23
C GLN A 116 3.53 -19.98 10.69
N LEU A 117 3.28 -20.07 12.00
CA LEU A 117 2.25 -20.95 12.56
C LEU A 117 0.83 -20.55 12.11
N GLU A 118 0.54 -19.26 12.01
CA GLU A 118 -0.73 -18.76 11.46
C GLU A 118 -0.93 -19.21 10.01
N LYS A 119 0.12 -19.14 9.18
CA LYS A 119 0.06 -19.62 7.79
C LYS A 119 -0.15 -21.13 7.70
N GLU A 120 0.58 -21.90 8.50
CA GLU A 120 0.46 -23.37 8.56
C GLU A 120 -0.94 -23.79 9.01
N THR A 121 -1.48 -23.17 10.07
CA THR A 121 -2.82 -23.46 10.58
C THR A 121 -3.96 -22.97 9.68
N ALA A 122 -3.78 -21.85 8.98
CA ALA A 122 -4.73 -21.38 7.97
C ALA A 122 -4.75 -22.32 6.75
N SER A 123 -3.61 -22.86 6.35
CA SER A 123 -3.49 -23.81 5.24
C SER A 123 -4.18 -25.14 5.55
N GLU A 124 -4.08 -25.66 6.78
CA GLU A 124 -4.70 -26.93 7.15
C GLU A 124 -6.23 -26.87 7.31
N LYS A 125 -6.80 -25.69 7.61
CA LYS A 125 -8.27 -25.52 7.75
C LYS A 125 -9.00 -25.07 6.49
N SER A 126 -8.31 -24.79 5.38
CA SER A 126 -8.91 -24.17 4.20
C SER A 126 -9.21 -25.12 3.03
N LEU A 127 -8.90 -26.41 3.13
CA LEU A 127 -9.13 -27.38 2.04
C LEU A 127 -10.23 -28.42 2.29
N ASP A 128 -10.71 -28.61 3.53
CA ASP A 128 -11.74 -29.62 3.85
C ASP A 128 -13.20 -29.09 3.86
N LYS A 129 -13.45 -27.90 3.29
CA LYS A 129 -14.82 -27.34 3.18
C LYS A 129 -15.23 -26.87 1.79
N ILE A 130 -14.46 -27.19 0.76
CA ILE A 130 -14.82 -26.93 -0.65
C ILE A 130 -14.70 -28.23 -1.46
N ILE A 131 -15.31 -29.32 -0.97
CA ILE A 131 -15.76 -30.47 -1.76
C ILE A 131 -17.09 -30.95 -1.17
#